data_AF-A0A087YBY2-F1
#
_entry.id   AF-A0A087YBY2-F1
#
_cell.length_a   1.000
_cell.length_b   1.000
_cell.length_c   1.000
_cell.angle_alpha   90.00
_cell.angle_beta   90.00
_cell.angle_gamma   90.00
#
_symmetry.space_group_name_H-M   'P 1'
#
loop_
_entity.id
_entity.type
_entity.pdbx_description
1 polymer ?
#
loop_
_entity_poly.entity_id
_entity_poly.type
_entity_poly.pdbx_seq_one_letter_code
_entity_poly.pdbx_strand_id
1 'polypeptide(L)'
;MLRALSRLSTSGFRSVARTRTGYSAPLASRCYSHGKVETEEEFDSRWVTYFSKPDIDAWELRKGMNTLIGYDLVPEPKILDSALRACRRLNDLASAIRILEAVKDKAGPHKEIYPYVIQELKPTLTELGISTPEELGID
;
A
#
# COMPACT_ATOMS: atom_id res chain seq x y z
N MET A 1 27.87 22.55 -87.22
CA MET A 1 26.66 21.75 -86.89
C MET A 1 26.87 21.22 -85.47
N LEU A 2 26.01 21.30 -84.46
CA LEU A 2 24.58 21.56 -84.32
C LEU A 2 24.34 22.32 -83.00
N ARG A 3 23.32 23.18 -82.96
CA ARG A 3 22.72 23.72 -81.71
C ARG A 3 21.87 22.61 -81.07
N ALA A 4 22.10 22.30 -79.80
CA ALA A 4 21.22 21.41 -79.04
C ALA A 4 20.35 22.23 -78.07
N LEU A 5 19.04 22.25 -78.35
CA LEU A 5 17.99 22.83 -77.53
C LEU A 5 17.76 21.96 -76.29
N SER A 6 17.92 22.52 -75.09
CA SER A 6 17.42 21.92 -73.85
C SER A 6 15.92 22.20 -73.71
N ARG A 7 15.11 21.15 -73.74
CA ARG A 7 13.66 21.22 -73.42
C ARG A 7 13.48 21.08 -71.91
N LEU A 8 12.93 22.11 -71.27
CA LEU A 8 12.41 22.05 -69.91
C LEU A 8 11.12 21.19 -69.90
N SER A 9 11.03 20.23 -68.98
CA SER A 9 9.79 19.51 -68.68
C SER A 9 9.46 19.71 -67.20
N THR A 10 8.36 20.41 -66.92
CA THR A 10 7.83 20.60 -65.57
C THR A 10 6.83 19.48 -65.27
N SER A 11 7.19 18.54 -64.39
CA SER A 11 6.24 17.58 -63.82
C SER A 11 5.71 18.12 -62.50
N GLY A 12 4.44 18.53 -62.49
CA GLY A 12 3.74 18.95 -61.28
C GLY A 12 3.26 17.74 -60.47
N PHE A 13 3.77 17.59 -59.25
CA PHE A 13 3.24 16.63 -58.27
C PHE A 13 2.01 17.24 -57.59
N ARG A 14 0.83 16.65 -57.81
CA ARG A 14 -0.37 16.96 -57.00
C ARG A 14 -0.32 16.11 -55.73
N SER A 15 0.09 16.70 -54.61
CA SER A 15 -0.05 16.09 -53.29
C SER A 15 -1.48 16.30 -52.78
N VAL A 16 -2.25 15.22 -52.65
CA VAL A 16 -3.54 15.24 -51.95
C VAL A 16 -3.27 14.84 -50.49
N ALA A 17 -3.05 15.84 -49.63
CA ALA A 17 -2.99 15.61 -48.20
C ALA A 17 -4.42 15.46 -47.66
N ARG A 18 -4.81 14.23 -47.32
CA ARG A 18 -6.10 13.94 -46.67
C ARG A 18 -5.96 14.24 -45.17
N THR A 19 -6.43 15.39 -44.72
CA THR A 19 -6.53 15.71 -43.29
C THR A 19 -7.54 14.77 -42.63
N ARG A 20 -7.06 13.88 -41.75
CA ARG A 20 -7.95 13.11 -40.86
C ARG A 20 -8.38 14.03 -39.72
N THR A 21 -9.68 14.28 -39.60
CA THR A 21 -10.28 14.88 -38.41
C THR A 21 -10.10 13.92 -37.24
N GLY A 22 -9.25 14.29 -36.28
CA GLY A 22 -9.13 13.58 -35.02
C GLY A 22 -10.34 13.87 -34.14
N TYR A 23 -11.20 12.87 -33.93
CA TYR A 23 -12.25 12.96 -32.93
C TYR A 23 -11.65 12.54 -31.58
N SER A 24 -11.40 13.49 -30.69
CA SER A 24 -11.12 13.21 -29.28
C SER A 24 -12.44 13.00 -28.56
N ALA A 25 -12.75 11.76 -28.18
CA ALA A 25 -13.88 11.49 -27.30
C ALA A 25 -13.62 12.13 -25.92
N PRO A 26 -14.60 12.82 -25.30
CA PRO A 26 -14.42 13.35 -23.95
C PRO A 26 -14.21 12.18 -22.98
N LEU A 27 -13.10 12.21 -22.25
CA LEU A 27 -12.87 11.27 -21.15
C LEU A 27 -13.86 11.61 -20.03
N ALA A 28 -14.67 10.63 -19.64
CA ALA A 28 -15.59 10.77 -18.51
C ALA A 28 -14.77 10.96 -17.22
N SER A 29 -14.76 12.16 -16.67
CA SER A 29 -14.25 12.41 -15.32
C SER A 29 -15.23 11.81 -14.31
N ARG A 30 -14.82 10.72 -13.65
CA ARG A 30 -15.58 10.13 -12.54
C ARG A 30 -15.10 10.78 -11.24
N CYS A 31 -15.93 11.63 -10.65
CA CYS A 31 -15.66 12.19 -9.32
C CYS A 31 -15.88 11.09 -8.26
N TYR A 32 -14.81 10.45 -7.79
CA TYR A 32 -14.85 9.48 -6.69
C TYR A 32 -14.88 10.18 -5.31
N SER A 33 -15.86 11.04 -5.06
CA SER A 33 -16.00 11.76 -3.78
C SER A 33 -17.10 11.19 -2.86
N HIS A 34 -17.63 9.99 -3.14
CA HIS A 34 -18.81 9.44 -2.49
C HIS A 34 -18.50 8.26 -1.54
N GLY A 35 -17.54 8.45 -0.62
CA GLY A 35 -17.28 7.52 0.48
C GLY A 35 -17.75 8.10 1.80
N LYS A 36 -18.46 7.33 2.63
CA LYS A 36 -18.65 7.68 4.05
C LYS A 36 -17.24 7.71 4.67
N VAL A 37 -16.85 8.85 5.24
CA VAL A 37 -15.64 8.94 6.06
C VAL A 37 -15.96 8.24 7.37
N GLU A 38 -15.22 7.17 7.68
CA GLU A 38 -15.34 6.46 8.96
C GLU A 38 -14.64 7.27 10.06
N THR A 39 -15.09 7.13 11.31
CA THR A 39 -14.37 7.71 12.47
C THR A 39 -13.13 6.88 12.81
N GLU A 40 -12.23 7.43 13.63
CA GLU A 40 -11.03 6.71 14.09
C GLU A 40 -11.41 5.44 14.86
N GLU A 41 -12.45 5.50 15.69
CA GLU A 41 -12.93 4.34 16.45
C GLU A 41 -13.57 3.28 15.54
N GLU A 42 -14.28 3.69 14.49
CA GLU A 42 -14.82 2.78 13.47
C GLU A 42 -13.66 2.08 12.73
N PHE A 43 -12.64 2.84 12.32
CA PHE A 43 -11.44 2.31 11.66
C PHE A 43 -10.72 1.27 12.53
N ASP A 44 -10.48 1.61 13.80
CA ASP A 44 -9.80 0.73 14.75
C ASP A 44 -10.61 -0.55 15.00
N SER A 45 -11.90 -0.40 15.25
CA SER A 45 -12.80 -1.53 15.52
C SER A 45 -12.86 -2.49 14.33
N ARG A 46 -12.84 -1.96 13.10
CA ARG A 46 -12.80 -2.75 11.88
C ARG A 46 -11.52 -3.58 11.78
N TRP A 47 -10.38 -3.00 12.12
CA TRP A 47 -9.09 -3.70 12.09
C TRP A 47 -8.93 -4.73 13.22
N VAL A 48 -9.38 -4.41 14.43
CA VAL A 48 -9.45 -5.38 15.54
C VAL A 48 -10.34 -6.57 15.14
N THR A 49 -11.52 -6.30 14.58
CA THR A 49 -12.44 -7.34 14.12
C THR A 49 -11.82 -8.21 13.02
N TYR A 50 -11.12 -7.57 12.07
CA TYR A 50 -10.44 -8.27 10.98
C TYR A 50 -9.42 -9.29 11.50
N PHE A 51 -8.50 -8.88 12.39
CA PHE A 51 -7.50 -9.80 12.94
C PHE A 51 -8.03 -10.74 14.02
N SER A 52 -9.19 -10.43 14.63
CA SER A 52 -9.83 -11.31 15.62
C SER A 52 -10.59 -12.49 14.99
N LYS A 53 -10.76 -12.52 13.66
CA LYS A 53 -11.37 -13.65 12.95
C LYS A 53 -10.70 -14.98 13.36
N PRO A 54 -11.42 -15.94 13.98
CA PRO A 54 -10.82 -17.14 14.56
C PRO A 54 -10.04 -18.00 13.56
N ASP A 55 -10.59 -18.13 12.35
CA ASP A 55 -10.09 -18.91 11.22
C ASP A 55 -9.38 -18.04 10.17
N ILE A 56 -8.80 -16.91 10.59
CA ILE A 56 -7.96 -16.09 9.72
C ILE A 56 -6.81 -16.93 9.17
N ASP A 57 -6.62 -16.90 7.85
CA ASP A 57 -5.52 -17.63 7.22
C ASP A 57 -4.24 -16.77 7.09
N ALA A 58 -3.12 -17.42 6.73
CA ALA A 58 -1.84 -16.73 6.61
C ALA A 58 -1.81 -15.68 5.49
N TRP A 59 -2.62 -15.86 4.42
CA TRP A 59 -2.73 -14.88 3.36
C TRP A 59 -3.50 -13.64 3.83
N GLU A 60 -4.61 -13.82 4.55
CA GLU A 60 -5.42 -12.76 5.15
C GLU A 60 -4.59 -11.96 6.16
N LEU A 61 -3.82 -12.61 7.05
CA LEU A 61 -2.92 -11.92 7.98
C LEU A 61 -1.96 -10.98 7.23
N ARG A 62 -1.25 -11.50 6.22
CA ARG A 62 -0.31 -10.72 5.42
C ARG A 62 -1.01 -9.61 4.64
N LYS A 63 -2.18 -9.90 4.07
CA LYS A 63 -2.96 -8.91 3.32
C LYS A 63 -3.40 -7.77 4.23
N GLY A 64 -3.89 -8.09 5.42
CA GLY A 64 -4.27 -7.13 6.45
C GLY A 64 -3.10 -6.24 6.84
N MET A 65 -1.97 -6.83 7.26
CA MET A 65 -0.79 -6.07 7.68
C MET A 65 -0.24 -5.19 6.56
N ASN A 66 -0.08 -5.72 5.33
CA ASN A 66 0.41 -4.96 4.18
C ASN A 66 -0.50 -3.79 3.80
N THR A 67 -1.81 -3.93 3.99
CA THR A 67 -2.76 -2.85 3.76
C THR A 67 -2.74 -1.83 4.92
N LEU A 68 -2.68 -2.29 6.16
CA LEU A 68 -2.67 -1.45 7.35
C LEU A 68 -1.45 -0.52 7.41
N ILE A 69 -0.25 -1.03 7.12
CA ILE A 69 0.98 -0.21 7.08
C ILE A 69 0.98 0.83 5.95
N GLY A 70 0.10 0.67 4.96
CA GLY A 70 -0.05 1.60 3.84
C GLY A 70 -0.78 2.89 4.20
N TYR A 71 -1.47 2.95 5.35
CA TYR A 71 -2.08 4.18 5.84
C TYR A 71 -1.04 5.11 6.47
N ASP A 72 -1.32 6.41 6.48
CA ASP A 72 -0.48 7.42 7.11
C ASP A 72 -0.74 7.49 8.63
N LEU A 73 -0.47 6.39 9.31
CA LEU A 73 -0.61 6.23 10.76
C LEU A 73 0.31 5.13 11.29
N VAL A 74 0.54 5.13 12.60
CA VAL A 74 1.04 3.97 13.34
C VAL A 74 -0.17 3.24 13.93
N PRO A 75 -0.33 1.91 13.73
CA PRO A 75 -1.50 1.20 14.24
C PRO A 75 -1.60 1.22 15.77
N GLU A 76 -2.81 1.40 16.29
CA GLU A 76 -3.10 1.37 17.72
C GLU A 76 -2.72 0.02 18.36
N PRO A 77 -2.25 0.00 19.63
CA PRO A 77 -1.87 -1.23 20.32
C PRO A 77 -2.96 -2.31 20.34
N LYS A 78 -4.24 -1.93 20.44
CA LYS A 78 -5.37 -2.88 20.36
C LYS A 78 -5.46 -3.62 19.01
N ILE A 79 -5.14 -2.94 17.90
CA ILE A 79 -5.08 -3.58 16.57
C ILE A 79 -3.91 -4.57 16.56
N LEU A 80 -2.74 -4.14 17.05
CA LEU A 80 -1.56 -4.98 17.09
C LEU A 80 -1.72 -6.20 18.00
N ASP A 81 -2.38 -6.07 19.16
CA ASP A 81 -2.71 -7.21 20.05
C ASP A 81 -3.50 -8.28 19.29
N SER A 82 -4.58 -7.90 18.60
CA SER A 82 -5.37 -8.83 17.80
C SER A 82 -4.56 -9.48 16.66
N ALA A 83 -3.65 -8.73 16.02
CA ALA A 83 -2.77 -9.27 14.98
C ALA A 83 -1.73 -10.25 15.56
N LEU A 84 -1.12 -9.97 16.71
CA LEU A 84 -0.18 -10.86 17.38
C LEU A 84 -0.88 -12.15 17.85
N ARG A 85 -2.12 -12.04 18.35
CA ARG A 85 -2.95 -13.21 18.67
C ARG A 85 -3.30 -14.01 17.41
N ALA A 86 -3.49 -13.36 16.26
CA ALA A 86 -3.65 -14.07 14.97
C ALA A 86 -2.38 -14.84 14.58
N CYS A 87 -1.20 -14.23 14.73
CA CYS A 87 0.08 -14.93 14.55
C CYS A 87 0.19 -16.18 15.44
N ARG A 88 -0.25 -16.10 16.70
CA ARG A 88 -0.27 -17.27 17.61
C ARG A 88 -1.21 -18.37 17.12
N ARG A 89 -2.41 -18.04 16.63
CA ARG A 89 -3.36 -19.02 16.05
C ARG A 89 -2.79 -19.70 14.82
N LEU A 90 -2.03 -18.96 14.01
CA LEU A 90 -1.34 -19.45 12.81
C LEU A 90 0.00 -20.14 13.10
N ASN A 91 0.45 -20.16 14.36
CA ASN A 91 1.78 -20.65 14.78
C ASN A 91 2.94 -19.98 14.03
N ASP A 92 2.82 -18.69 13.73
CA ASP A 92 3.81 -17.91 12.97
C ASP A 92 4.48 -16.85 13.86
N LEU A 93 5.55 -17.25 14.56
CA LEU A 93 6.32 -16.36 15.42
C LEU A 93 7.10 -15.31 14.62
N ALA A 94 7.62 -15.68 13.44
CA ALA A 94 8.41 -14.76 12.62
C ALA A 94 7.58 -13.57 12.14
N SER A 95 6.33 -13.80 11.73
CA SER A 95 5.41 -12.72 11.37
C SER A 95 5.10 -11.81 12.56
N ALA A 96 4.97 -12.34 13.78
CA ALA A 96 4.74 -11.52 14.97
C ALA A 96 5.89 -10.55 15.24
N ILE A 97 7.14 -11.03 15.15
CA ILE A 97 8.34 -10.19 15.30
C ILE A 97 8.40 -9.16 14.16
N ARG A 98 8.11 -9.58 12.93
CA ARG A 98 8.12 -8.70 11.76
C ARG A 98 7.07 -7.59 11.83
N ILE A 99 5.93 -7.84 12.48
CA ILE A 99 4.92 -6.81 12.76
C ILE A 99 5.52 -5.73 13.69
N LEU A 100 6.26 -6.11 14.73
CA LEU A 100 6.89 -5.15 15.64
C LEU A 100 7.94 -4.30 14.91
N GLU A 101 8.77 -4.89 14.05
CA GLU A 101 9.70 -4.14 13.20
C GLU A 101 8.97 -3.14 12.28
N ALA A 102 7.88 -3.58 11.64
CA ALA A 102 7.11 -2.73 10.74
C ALA A 102 6.46 -1.54 11.49
N VAL A 103 6.04 -1.74 12.75
CA VAL A 103 5.51 -0.66 13.59
C VAL A 103 6.61 0.35 13.96
N LYS A 104 7.82 -0.13 14.27
CA LYS A 104 8.99 0.72 14.51
C LYS A 104 9.32 1.57 13.28
N ASP A 105 9.34 0.97 12.10
CA ASP A 105 9.57 1.66 10.82
C ASP A 105 8.47 2.70 10.53
N LYS A 106 7.20 2.35 10.78
CA LYS A 106 6.06 3.25 10.60
C LYS A 106 6.09 4.49 11.49
N ALA A 107 6.73 4.43 12.65
CA ALA A 107 6.93 5.60 13.51
C ALA A 107 7.90 6.64 12.90
N GLY A 108 8.74 6.24 11.95
CA GLY A 108 9.66 7.14 11.25
C GLY A 108 10.56 7.93 12.23
N PRO A 109 10.59 9.28 12.17
CA PRO A 109 11.43 10.08 13.07
C PRO A 109 10.89 10.18 14.51
N HIS A 110 9.66 9.73 14.78
CA HIS A 110 8.98 9.86 16.06
C HIS A 110 9.36 8.73 17.02
N LYS A 111 10.53 8.85 17.64
CA LYS A 111 11.17 7.82 18.48
C LYS A 111 10.39 7.45 19.74
N GLU A 112 9.43 8.28 20.14
CA GLU A 112 8.57 8.09 21.31
C GLU A 112 7.43 7.09 21.07
N ILE A 113 7.01 6.88 19.81
CA ILE A 113 5.83 6.08 19.50
C ILE A 113 6.09 4.59 19.72
N TYR A 114 7.20 4.06 19.20
CA TYR A 114 7.48 2.63 19.33
C TYR A 114 7.64 2.16 20.78
N PRO A 115 8.38 2.85 21.67
CA PRO A 115 8.42 2.52 23.09
C PRO A 115 7.05 2.52 23.77
N TYR A 116 6.17 3.47 23.43
CA TYR A 116 4.79 3.49 23.92
C TYR A 116 4.02 2.24 23.46
N VAL A 117 4.11 1.88 22.19
CA VAL A 117 3.44 0.68 21.67
C VAL A 117 3.94 -0.59 22.38
N ILE A 118 5.24 -0.73 22.57
CA ILE A 118 5.83 -1.89 23.27
C ILE A 118 5.39 -1.93 24.74
N GLN A 119 5.26 -0.77 25.40
CA GLN A 119 4.74 -0.68 26.76
C GLN A 119 3.31 -1.23 26.84
N GLU A 120 2.42 -0.78 25.95
CA GLU A 120 1.02 -1.20 25.93
C GLU A 120 0.85 -2.68 25.52
N LEU A 121 1.73 -3.19 24.65
CA LEU A 121 1.73 -4.59 24.22
C LEU A 121 2.44 -5.54 25.18
N LYS A 122 3.17 -5.04 26.18
CA LYS A 122 3.96 -5.86 27.11
C LYS A 122 3.19 -7.03 27.74
N PRO A 123 1.92 -6.87 28.18
CA PRO A 123 1.13 -8.00 28.69
C PRO A 123 0.98 -9.11 27.65
N THR A 124 0.64 -8.76 26.41
CA THR A 124 0.47 -9.71 25.30
C THR A 124 1.78 -10.37 24.89
N LEU A 125 2.87 -9.60 24.81
CA LEU A 125 4.19 -10.14 24.48
C LEU A 125 4.64 -11.18 25.52
N THR A 126 4.39 -10.89 26.80
CA THR A 126 4.69 -11.80 27.92
C THR A 126 3.81 -13.05 27.87
N GLU A 127 2.50 -12.90 27.66
CA GLU A 127 1.53 -14.00 27.57
C GLU A 127 1.87 -14.96 26.41
N LEU A 128 2.21 -14.41 25.24
CA LEU A 128 2.43 -15.17 24.01
C LEU A 128 3.88 -15.65 23.84
N GLY A 129 4.80 -15.17 24.68
CA GLY A 129 6.23 -15.50 24.59
C GLY A 129 6.89 -14.94 23.33
N ILE A 130 6.55 -13.71 22.94
CA ILE A 130 7.09 -13.03 21.76
C ILE A 130 8.21 -12.09 22.21
N SER A 131 9.44 -12.35 21.77
CA SER A 131 10.56 -11.43 21.96
C SER A 131 10.48 -10.24 21.02
N THR A 132 10.90 -9.06 21.47
CA THR A 132 11.01 -7.89 20.59
C THR A 132 12.21 -8.01 19.65
N PRO A 133 12.25 -7.27 18.52
CA PRO A 133 13.42 -7.23 17.65
C PRO A 133 14.71 -6.86 18.41
N GLU A 134 14.62 -5.96 19.39
CA GLU A 134 15.75 -5.53 20.22
C GLU A 134 16.26 -6.66 21.13
N GLU A 135 15.37 -7.46 21.72
CA GLU A 135 15.75 -8.61 22.55
C GLU A 135 16.45 -9.72 21.74
N LEU A 136 16.16 -9.78 20.44
CA LEU A 136 16.77 -10.72 19.50
C LEU A 136 18.03 -10.17 18.81
N GLY A 137 18.33 -8.87 18.96
CA GLY A 137 19.48 -8.22 18.33
C GLY A 137 19.35 -8.04 16.81
N ILE A 138 18.13 -7.83 16.32
CA ILE A 138 17.80 -7.67 14.89
C ILE A 138 17.09 -6.33 14.61
N ASP A 139 17.43 -5.30 15.39
CA ASP A 139 16.69 -4.05 15.51
C ASP A 139 17.02 -2.97 14.46
#